data_AF-L0DZ28-F1
#
_entry.id   AF-L0DZ28-F1
#
_cell.length_a   1.000
_cell.length_b   1.000
_cell.length_c   1.000
_cell.angle_alpha   90.00
_cell.angle_beta   90.00
_cell.angle_gamma   90.00
#
_symmetry.space_group_name_H-M   'P 1'
#
loop_
_entity.id
_entity.type
_entity.pdbx_description
1 polymer ?
#
loop_
_entity_poly.entity_id
_entity_poly.type
_entity_poly.pdbx_seq_one_letter_code
_entity_poly.pdbx_strand_id
1 'polypeptide(L)'
;MFERTDLSGDRTAPQQLIRNRDLLAMSNDIGPDYRIVAPRPTPEQPALRGRVSHVRMRPGLYLHSTDVLDLRTMAVQVSLARQLNVVLVLNGEIDVSFDARQLRLAAAQARRGRGAEGALIAMPEQTLFSRTFHEGRRERKISISVDLAWLADSGLEPFHATGSLLDAFADGRLAIARWRPSAKAIALAEQIHNPPPYAPPLRNLYLESRAIDILTEALLPATGVAPRAREAAAAEGSVADAGVAGLPRPEP
;
A
#
# COMPACT_ATOMS: atom_id res chain seq x y z
N MET A 1 -8.70 35.80 -17.82
CA MET A 1 -8.42 36.07 -16.40
C MET A 1 -9.27 35.10 -15.60
N PHE A 2 -8.77 33.88 -15.37
CA PHE A 2 -9.52 32.84 -14.68
C PHE A 2 -9.03 32.76 -13.24
N GLU A 3 -9.95 33.03 -12.32
CA GLU A 3 -9.71 33.01 -10.88
C GLU A 3 -9.24 31.62 -10.43
N ARG A 4 -8.23 31.63 -9.57
CA ARG A 4 -7.75 30.46 -8.85
C ARG A 4 -8.80 30.05 -7.83
N THR A 5 -9.58 29.02 -8.13
CA THR A 5 -10.28 28.27 -7.09
C THR A 5 -9.24 27.46 -6.33
N ASP A 6 -8.85 28.01 -5.18
CA ASP A 6 -8.51 27.29 -3.97
C ASP A 6 -8.99 25.82 -4.01
N LEU A 7 -8.02 24.90 -4.14
CA LEU A 7 -8.19 23.47 -3.83
C LEU A 7 -7.68 23.24 -2.40
N SER A 8 -8.30 23.89 -1.42
CA SER A 8 -8.19 23.47 -0.03
C SER A 8 -8.99 22.18 0.14
N GLY A 9 -8.26 21.09 0.38
CA GLY A 9 -8.81 19.76 0.49
C GLY A 9 -9.96 19.70 1.48
N ASP A 10 -11.10 19.20 1.00
CA ASP A 10 -12.29 18.99 1.79
C ASP A 10 -11.99 18.02 2.95
N ARG A 11 -11.84 18.59 4.14
CA ARG A 11 -11.54 17.95 5.44
C ARG A 11 -12.82 17.74 6.28
N THR A 12 -13.97 17.48 5.66
CA THR A 12 -15.28 17.60 6.34
C THR A 12 -15.78 16.38 7.13
N ALA A 13 -15.05 15.26 7.16
CA ALA A 13 -15.36 14.21 8.14
C ALA A 13 -14.78 14.58 9.53
N PRO A 14 -15.57 14.52 10.62
CA PRO A 14 -15.09 14.91 11.94
C PRO A 14 -13.90 14.04 12.37
N GLN A 15 -12.80 14.67 12.78
CA GLN A 15 -11.66 13.96 13.37
C GLN A 15 -12.09 13.36 14.71
N GLN A 16 -11.97 12.04 14.85
CA GLN A 16 -12.42 11.33 16.05
C GLN A 16 -11.28 11.19 17.04
N LEU A 17 -11.59 11.27 18.33
CA LEU A 17 -10.69 10.82 19.39
C LEU A 17 -10.80 9.30 19.49
N ILE A 18 -9.69 8.62 19.27
CA ILE A 18 -9.58 7.15 19.35
C ILE A 18 -8.89 6.83 20.67
N ARG A 19 -9.61 6.16 21.57
CA ARG A 19 -9.11 5.77 22.89
C ARG A 19 -8.37 4.44 22.83
N ASN A 20 -7.63 4.12 23.89
CA ASN A 20 -6.93 2.84 23.99
C ASN A 20 -7.89 1.64 23.85
N ARG A 21 -9.10 1.71 24.43
CA ARG A 21 -10.12 0.65 24.24
C ARG A 21 -10.54 0.48 22.78
N ASP A 22 -10.61 1.58 22.03
CA ASP A 22 -11.02 1.57 20.63
C ASP A 22 -9.90 0.95 19.77
N LEU A 23 -8.63 1.24 20.07
CA LEU A 23 -7.48 0.59 19.44
C LEU A 23 -7.47 -0.93 19.66
N LEU A 24 -7.72 -1.38 20.89
CA LEU A 24 -7.80 -2.81 21.21
C LEU A 24 -8.94 -3.47 20.42
N ALA A 25 -10.13 -2.86 20.41
CA ALA A 25 -11.29 -3.38 19.68
C ALA A 25 -11.05 -3.45 18.16
N MET A 26 -10.43 -2.41 17.58
CA MET A 26 -10.06 -2.38 16.15
C MET A 26 -8.99 -3.39 15.78
N SER A 27 -8.23 -3.90 16.75
CA SER A 27 -7.12 -4.83 16.52
C SER A 27 -7.53 -6.30 16.58
N ASN A 28 -8.78 -6.61 16.95
CA ASN A 28 -9.30 -7.97 16.99
C ASN A 28 -9.18 -8.69 15.64
N ASP A 29 -9.32 -7.95 14.54
CA ASP A 29 -9.19 -8.49 13.18
C ASP A 29 -7.73 -8.57 12.69
N ILE A 30 -6.79 -7.98 13.44
CA ILE A 30 -5.35 -7.97 13.11
C ILE A 30 -4.65 -9.18 13.71
N GLY A 31 -4.98 -9.53 14.96
CA GLY A 31 -4.42 -10.68 15.64
C GLY A 31 -4.91 -10.77 17.11
N PRO A 32 -5.03 -11.99 17.66
CA PRO A 32 -5.66 -12.22 18.96
C PRO A 32 -4.83 -11.73 20.16
N ASP A 33 -3.54 -11.46 19.98
CA ASP A 33 -2.60 -11.10 21.04
C ASP A 33 -2.16 -9.64 20.98
N TYR A 34 -2.91 -8.78 20.26
CA TYR A 34 -2.64 -7.36 20.21
C TYR A 34 -2.64 -6.74 21.61
N ARG A 35 -1.55 -6.05 21.96
CA ARG A 35 -1.39 -5.45 23.28
C ARG A 35 -0.57 -4.16 23.22
N ILE A 36 -0.92 -3.23 24.12
CA ILE A 36 -0.10 -2.05 24.42
C ILE A 36 0.93 -2.46 25.48
N VAL A 37 2.21 -2.34 25.14
CA VAL A 37 3.34 -2.85 25.93
C VAL A 37 3.84 -1.80 26.92
N ALA A 38 3.90 -0.54 26.52
CA ALA A 38 4.34 0.55 27.37
C ALA A 38 3.84 1.91 26.85
N PRO A 39 3.49 2.87 27.73
CA PRO A 39 3.12 2.66 29.13
C PRO A 39 1.83 1.82 29.24
N ARG A 40 1.51 1.29 30.42
CA ARG A 40 0.21 0.63 30.65
C ARG A 40 -0.91 1.69 30.47
N PRO A 41 -1.80 1.52 29.49
CA PRO A 41 -2.79 2.53 29.18
C PRO A 41 -3.96 2.48 30.16
N THR A 42 -4.63 3.63 30.37
CA THR A 42 -6.02 3.58 30.83
C THR A 42 -6.94 3.41 29.61
N PRO A 43 -8.00 2.59 29.68
CA PRO A 43 -8.85 2.31 28.52
C PRO A 43 -9.47 3.56 27.89
N GLU A 44 -9.82 4.55 28.71
CA GLU A 44 -10.53 5.77 28.30
C GLU A 44 -9.61 6.89 27.80
N GLN A 45 -8.30 6.75 27.99
CA GLN A 45 -7.34 7.76 27.57
C GLN A 45 -7.26 7.82 26.03
N PRO A 46 -7.39 9.03 25.44
CA PRO A 46 -7.17 9.22 24.02
C PRO A 46 -5.74 8.84 23.62
N ALA A 47 -5.65 7.95 22.64
CA ALA A 47 -4.40 7.49 22.05
C ALA A 47 -4.09 8.25 20.77
N LEU A 48 -5.10 8.42 19.92
CA LEU A 48 -4.99 9.07 18.61
C LEU A 48 -6.11 10.08 18.40
N ARG A 49 -5.87 11.02 17.49
CA ARG A 49 -6.91 11.86 16.89
C ARG A 49 -6.90 11.70 15.38
N GLY A 50 -8.03 11.32 14.78
CA GLY A 50 -8.15 11.21 13.34
C GLY A 50 -9.09 10.10 12.90
N ARG A 51 -8.68 9.34 11.89
CA ARG A 51 -9.46 8.24 11.31
C ARG A 51 -8.60 6.98 11.20
N VAL A 52 -9.17 5.86 11.61
CA VAL A 52 -8.62 4.52 11.39
C VAL A 52 -9.74 3.66 10.81
N SER A 53 -9.40 2.85 9.82
CA SER A 53 -10.32 1.88 9.24
C SER A 53 -9.57 0.58 8.98
N HIS A 54 -10.21 -0.54 9.29
CA HIS A 54 -9.79 -1.87 8.90
C HIS A 54 -11.00 -2.53 8.22
N VAL A 55 -10.81 -3.02 7.00
CA VAL A 55 -11.89 -3.56 6.18
C VAL A 55 -11.39 -4.84 5.52
N ARG A 56 -12.12 -5.94 5.74
CA ARG A 56 -11.96 -7.16 4.95
C ARG A 56 -12.73 -6.99 3.63
N MET A 57 -12.00 -6.84 2.53
CA MET A 57 -12.59 -6.62 1.20
C MET A 57 -13.09 -7.93 0.60
N ARG A 58 -12.30 -9.00 0.76
CA ARG A 58 -12.62 -10.39 0.43
C ARG A 58 -11.99 -11.34 1.46
N PRO A 59 -12.37 -12.64 1.50
CA PRO A 59 -11.55 -13.63 2.19
C PRO A 59 -10.08 -13.49 1.77
N GLY A 60 -9.19 -13.34 2.75
CA GLY A 60 -7.76 -13.20 2.51
C GLY A 60 -7.26 -11.87 1.94
N LEU A 61 -8.11 -10.85 1.77
CA LEU A 61 -7.72 -9.51 1.30
C LEU A 61 -8.27 -8.42 2.22
N TYR A 62 -7.35 -7.68 2.84
CA TYR A 62 -7.65 -6.69 3.87
C TYR A 62 -7.05 -5.33 3.53
N LEU A 63 -7.74 -4.28 3.95
CA LEU A 63 -7.30 -2.90 3.85
C LEU A 63 -7.31 -2.27 5.24
N HIS A 64 -6.15 -1.74 5.64
CA HIS A 64 -6.01 -0.86 6.79
C HIS A 64 -5.65 0.54 6.31
N SER A 65 -6.33 1.57 6.81
CA SER A 65 -6.05 2.97 6.46
C SER A 65 -6.04 3.84 7.70
N THR A 66 -5.06 4.74 7.79
CA THR A 66 -4.89 5.67 8.91
C THR A 66 -4.68 7.10 8.40
N ASP A 67 -5.30 8.07 9.06
CA ASP A 67 -4.96 9.50 8.98
C ASP A 67 -5.11 10.06 10.40
N VAL A 68 -4.04 9.94 11.17
CA VAL A 68 -4.05 10.13 12.61
C VAL A 68 -2.90 11.01 13.09
N LEU A 69 -3.15 11.68 14.20
CA LEU A 69 -2.16 12.31 15.06
C LEU A 69 -2.03 11.45 16.32
N ASP A 70 -0.81 11.02 16.62
CA ASP A 70 -0.47 10.35 17.87
C ASP A 70 -0.58 11.36 19.02
N LEU A 71 -1.49 11.11 19.98
CA LEU A 71 -1.69 11.99 21.15
C LEU A 71 -0.82 11.60 22.34
N ARG A 72 -0.12 10.46 22.24
CA ARG A 72 0.70 9.88 23.29
C ARG A 72 1.83 9.05 22.69
N THR A 73 2.94 9.00 23.40
CA THR A 73 4.01 8.03 23.16
C THR A 73 3.63 6.71 23.80
N MET A 74 3.55 5.64 23.01
CA MET A 74 3.27 4.28 23.46
C MET A 74 3.82 3.26 22.47
N ALA A 75 3.90 1.99 22.86
CA ALA A 75 4.29 0.89 21.99
C ALA A 75 3.22 -0.20 21.99
N VAL A 76 2.93 -0.75 20.83
CA VAL A 76 2.03 -1.91 20.65
C VAL A 76 2.74 -3.07 20.00
N GLN A 77 2.26 -4.26 20.27
CA GLN A 77 2.72 -5.51 19.69
C GLN A 77 1.55 -6.41 19.31
N VAL A 78 1.73 -7.22 18.27
CA VAL A 78 0.82 -8.30 17.86
C VAL A 78 1.61 -9.34 17.07
N SER A 79 1.27 -10.61 17.22
CA SER A 79 1.79 -11.69 16.38
C SER A 79 0.95 -11.81 15.11
N LEU A 80 1.58 -11.59 13.97
CA LEU A 80 0.91 -11.65 12.67
C LEU A 80 0.97 -13.05 12.08
N ALA A 81 -0.14 -13.45 11.44
CA ALA A 81 -0.16 -14.63 10.58
C ALA A 81 0.70 -14.40 9.32
N ARG A 82 0.98 -15.49 8.61
CA ARG A 82 1.68 -15.42 7.32
C ARG A 82 0.85 -14.62 6.33
N GLN A 83 1.40 -13.49 5.87
CA GLN A 83 0.76 -12.61 4.92
C GLN A 83 1.78 -11.74 4.17
N LEU A 84 1.35 -11.21 3.03
CA LEU A 84 2.06 -10.23 2.25
C LEU A 84 1.40 -8.86 2.45
N ASN A 85 2.19 -7.88 2.88
CA ASN A 85 1.71 -6.52 3.13
C ASN A 85 2.31 -5.53 2.14
N VAL A 86 1.46 -4.72 1.51
CA VAL A 86 1.86 -3.52 0.76
C VAL A 86 1.49 -2.30 1.58
N VAL A 87 2.48 -1.49 1.95
CA VAL A 87 2.30 -0.25 2.71
C VAL A 87 2.64 0.95 1.84
N LEU A 88 1.84 2.02 1.93
CA LEU A 88 2.07 3.30 1.27
C LEU A 88 1.79 4.43 2.25
N VAL A 89 2.81 5.25 2.53
CA VAL A 89 2.73 6.43 3.40
C VAL A 89 2.57 7.69 2.55
N LEU A 90 1.49 8.43 2.77
CA LEU A 90 1.14 9.65 2.04
C LEU A 90 1.63 10.92 2.76
N ASN A 91 1.67 10.90 4.09
CA ASN A 91 2.15 12.02 4.90
C ASN A 91 2.58 11.55 6.29
N GLY A 92 3.56 12.22 6.86
CA GLY A 92 4.09 11.91 8.18
C GLY A 92 5.04 10.72 8.12
N GLU A 93 5.06 9.89 9.15
CA GLU A 93 5.99 8.77 9.21
C GLU A 93 5.42 7.56 9.94
N ILE A 94 5.95 6.39 9.61
CA ILE A 94 5.75 5.17 10.38
C ILE A 94 7.10 4.64 10.82
N ASP A 95 7.12 4.13 12.04
CA ASP A 95 8.26 3.45 12.65
C ASP A 95 7.74 2.15 13.26
N VAL A 96 8.02 1.04 12.57
CA VAL A 96 7.53 -0.30 12.93
C VAL A 96 8.69 -1.29 12.88
N SER A 97 8.56 -2.39 13.60
CA SER A 97 9.46 -3.54 13.46
C SER A 97 8.69 -4.81 13.21
N PHE A 98 9.29 -5.69 12.40
CA PHE A 98 8.87 -7.06 12.18
C PHE A 98 10.00 -7.94 12.71
N ASP A 99 9.76 -8.61 13.84
CA ASP A 99 10.79 -9.22 14.67
C ASP A 99 11.92 -8.20 14.98
N ALA A 100 13.17 -8.54 14.64
CA ALA A 100 14.34 -7.67 14.81
C ALA A 100 14.53 -6.67 13.64
N ARG A 101 13.69 -6.69 12.60
CA ARG A 101 13.87 -5.85 11.41
C ARG A 101 13.02 -4.59 11.50
N GLN A 102 13.68 -3.45 11.68
CA GLN A 102 13.02 -2.15 11.67
C GLN A 102 12.69 -1.69 10.24
N LEU A 103 11.50 -1.11 10.07
CA LEU A 103 11.06 -0.42 8.87
C LEU A 103 10.56 0.98 9.26
N ARG A 104 11.33 1.98 8.84
CA ARG A 104 10.87 3.37 8.83
C ARG A 104 10.53 3.80 7.41
N LEU A 105 9.34 4.37 7.23
CA LEU A 105 8.93 5.05 6.01
C LEU A 105 8.45 6.45 6.37
N ALA A 106 8.85 7.44 5.60
CA ALA A 106 8.47 8.82 5.85
C ALA A 106 8.04 9.51 4.57
N ALA A 107 7.02 10.35 4.69
CA ALA A 107 6.46 11.12 3.62
C ALA A 107 6.37 12.59 3.99
N ALA A 108 7.12 13.43 3.28
CA ALA A 108 6.96 14.87 3.40
C ALA A 108 5.67 15.30 2.69
N GLN A 109 4.94 16.25 3.29
CA GLN A 109 3.78 16.86 2.65
C GLN A 109 4.22 17.57 1.37
N ALA A 110 4.07 16.89 0.24
CA ALA A 110 4.70 17.27 -1.00
C ALA A 110 4.08 18.56 -1.55
N ARG A 111 4.81 19.68 -1.49
CA ARG A 111 4.50 20.84 -2.32
C ARG A 111 4.81 20.59 -3.81
N ARG A 112 5.58 19.54 -4.17
CA ARG A 112 6.07 19.26 -5.55
C ARG A 112 6.40 17.78 -5.85
N GLY A 113 5.47 16.86 -5.67
CA GLY A 113 5.50 15.55 -6.35
C GLY A 113 6.61 14.55 -6.00
N ARG A 114 7.46 14.83 -5.01
CA ARG A 114 8.30 13.83 -4.33
C ARG A 114 7.84 13.77 -2.88
N GLY A 115 7.28 12.64 -2.44
CA GLY A 115 6.84 12.61 -1.05
C GLY A 115 6.25 11.32 -0.52
N ALA A 116 5.71 10.40 -1.32
CA ALA A 116 5.22 9.13 -0.78
C ALA A 116 6.29 8.04 -0.79
N GLU A 117 6.31 7.22 0.27
CA GLU A 117 7.18 6.04 0.37
C GLU A 117 6.32 4.79 0.54
N GLY A 118 6.78 3.67 0.01
CA GLY A 118 6.10 2.39 0.17
C GLY A 118 7.04 1.22 0.42
N ALA A 119 6.48 0.15 0.95
CA ALA A 119 7.18 -1.12 1.11
C ALA A 119 6.26 -2.31 0.85
N LEU A 120 6.85 -3.39 0.35
CA LEU A 120 6.29 -4.73 0.33
C LEU A 120 6.97 -5.51 1.45
N ILE A 121 6.19 -6.25 2.22
CA ILE A 121 6.66 -7.04 3.36
C ILE A 121 6.07 -8.45 3.25
N ALA A 122 6.91 -9.43 2.96
CA ALA A 122 6.58 -10.83 3.11
C ALA A 122 6.84 -11.25 4.56
N MET A 123 5.84 -11.80 5.25
CA MET A 123 5.96 -12.22 6.64
C MET A 123 5.68 -13.72 6.79
N PRO A 124 6.49 -14.46 7.56
CA PRO A 124 6.15 -15.79 8.02
C PRO A 124 5.03 -15.77 9.07
N GLU A 125 4.59 -16.97 9.45
CA GLU A 125 3.73 -17.14 10.62
C GLU A 125 4.43 -16.63 11.89
N GLN A 126 3.64 -16.10 12.82
CA GLN A 126 4.09 -15.64 14.13
C GLN A 126 5.13 -14.51 14.07
N THR A 127 5.12 -13.71 13.01
CA THR A 127 5.97 -12.51 12.93
C THR A 127 5.53 -11.52 14.01
N LEU A 128 6.44 -11.14 14.90
CA LEU A 128 6.13 -10.14 15.92
C LEU A 128 6.15 -8.75 15.29
N PHE A 129 4.98 -8.18 15.08
CA PHE A 129 4.85 -6.78 14.70
C PHE A 129 4.92 -5.90 15.94
N SER A 130 5.68 -4.81 15.86
CA SER A 130 5.65 -3.74 16.84
C SER A 130 5.56 -2.37 16.19
N ARG A 131 4.81 -1.46 16.81
CA ARG A 131 4.74 -0.05 16.42
C ARG A 131 4.94 0.82 17.63
N THR A 132 5.81 1.80 17.50
CA THR A 132 5.97 2.87 18.49
C THR A 132 5.25 4.12 17.99
N PHE A 133 4.25 4.54 18.76
CA PHE A 133 3.60 5.83 18.63
C PHE A 133 4.47 6.86 19.33
N HIS A 134 4.52 8.07 18.78
CA HIS A 134 5.20 9.18 19.43
C HIS A 134 4.29 10.39 19.44
N GLU A 135 4.10 10.98 20.62
CA GLU A 135 3.25 12.16 20.78
C GLU A 135 3.60 13.26 19.77
N GLY A 136 2.57 13.77 19.09
CA GLY A 136 2.70 14.80 18.06
C GLY A 136 3.05 14.27 16.66
N ARG A 137 3.38 12.98 16.49
CA ARG A 137 3.63 12.42 15.16
C ARG A 137 2.33 12.25 14.38
N ARG A 138 2.41 12.57 13.10
CA ARG A 138 1.33 12.32 12.15
C ARG A 138 1.64 11.07 11.36
N GLU A 139 0.60 10.27 11.14
CA GLU A 139 0.64 9.11 10.26
C GLU A 139 -0.54 9.19 9.31
N ARG A 140 -0.26 9.20 8.01
CA ARG A 140 -1.26 9.00 6.98
C ARG A 140 -0.81 7.93 6.00
N LYS A 141 -1.40 6.75 6.09
CA LYS A 141 -1.02 5.59 5.28
C LYS A 141 -2.19 4.70 4.91
N ILE A 142 -1.93 3.84 3.94
CA ILE A 142 -2.68 2.61 3.72
C ILE A 142 -1.77 1.40 3.89
N SER A 143 -2.35 0.26 4.24
CA SER A 143 -1.72 -1.05 4.23
C SER A 143 -2.70 -2.05 3.66
N ILE A 144 -2.29 -2.78 2.62
CA ILE A 144 -3.08 -3.82 1.98
C ILE A 144 -2.42 -5.15 2.32
N SER A 145 -3.18 -6.07 2.88
CA SER A 145 -2.71 -7.36 3.35
C SER A 145 -3.38 -8.47 2.55
N VAL A 146 -2.58 -9.41 2.03
CA VAL A 146 -3.08 -10.61 1.37
C VAL A 146 -2.49 -11.87 2.01
N ASP A 147 -3.32 -12.89 2.19
CA ASP A 147 -2.86 -14.20 2.67
C ASP A 147 -2.48 -15.14 1.51
N LEU A 148 -1.96 -16.32 1.87
CA LEU A 148 -1.58 -17.34 0.88
C LEU A 148 -2.76 -17.83 0.03
N ALA A 149 -3.93 -18.03 0.64
CA ALA A 149 -5.09 -18.58 -0.06
C ALA A 149 -5.57 -17.59 -1.14
N TRP A 150 -5.62 -16.30 -0.81
CA TRP A 150 -5.97 -15.26 -1.78
C TRP A 150 -4.96 -15.18 -2.94
N LEU A 151 -3.66 -15.31 -2.66
CA LEU A 151 -2.64 -15.29 -3.70
C LEU A 151 -2.75 -16.49 -4.65
N ALA A 152 -2.99 -17.69 -4.10
CA ALA A 152 -3.24 -18.92 -4.86
C ALA A 152 -4.47 -18.76 -5.77
N ASP A 153 -5.59 -18.30 -5.21
CA ASP A 153 -6.85 -18.08 -5.93
C ASP A 153 -6.73 -16.98 -7.01
N SER A 154 -5.80 -16.04 -6.83
CA SER A 154 -5.56 -14.94 -7.77
C SER A 154 -4.72 -15.35 -8.99
N GLY A 155 -4.22 -16.59 -9.04
CA GLY A 155 -3.29 -17.04 -10.08
C GLY A 155 -1.92 -16.37 -10.01
N LEU A 156 -1.59 -15.78 -8.85
CA LEU A 156 -0.28 -15.19 -8.53
C LEU A 156 0.63 -16.20 -7.81
N GLU A 157 0.34 -17.50 -7.94
CA GLU A 157 1.22 -18.59 -7.54
C GLU A 157 2.67 -18.23 -7.87
N PRO A 158 3.64 -18.45 -6.94
CA PRO A 158 4.92 -17.78 -6.95
C PRO A 158 5.52 -17.82 -8.35
N PHE A 159 5.55 -16.66 -9.02
CA PHE A 159 6.39 -16.50 -10.20
C PHE A 159 7.78 -16.94 -9.74
N HIS A 160 8.28 -18.05 -10.30
CA HIS A 160 9.60 -18.60 -10.03
C HIS A 160 10.71 -17.67 -10.58
N ALA A 161 10.60 -16.37 -10.33
CA ALA A 161 11.68 -15.42 -10.45
C ALA A 161 12.55 -15.59 -9.21
N THR A 162 13.50 -16.53 -9.29
CA THR A 162 14.40 -16.89 -8.21
C THR A 162 15.01 -15.67 -7.52
N GLY A 163 14.83 -15.56 -6.20
CA GLY A 163 15.30 -14.45 -5.37
C GLY A 163 14.29 -13.32 -5.16
N SER A 164 13.02 -13.51 -5.56
CA SER A 164 11.98 -12.49 -5.40
C SER A 164 11.43 -12.39 -3.97
N LEU A 165 10.70 -11.31 -3.68
CA LEU A 165 9.95 -11.18 -2.43
C LEU A 165 8.80 -12.21 -2.33
N LEU A 166 8.28 -12.67 -3.47
CA LEU A 166 7.28 -13.73 -3.52
C LEU A 166 7.89 -15.09 -3.16
N ASP A 167 9.14 -15.36 -3.54
CA ASP A 167 9.86 -16.57 -3.08
C ASP A 167 10.06 -16.54 -1.57
N ALA A 168 10.48 -15.39 -1.03
CA ALA A 168 10.60 -15.25 0.42
C ALA A 168 9.27 -15.49 1.14
N PHE A 169 8.17 -15.03 0.56
CA PHE A 169 6.84 -15.29 1.10
C PHE A 169 6.46 -16.77 1.06
N ALA A 170 6.70 -17.44 -0.07
CA ALA A 170 6.44 -18.87 -0.25
C ALA A 170 7.26 -19.72 0.74
N ASP A 171 8.54 -19.38 0.92
CA ASP A 171 9.47 -20.04 1.83
C ASP A 171 9.18 -19.77 3.32
N GLY A 172 8.24 -18.87 3.64
CA GLY A 172 8.02 -18.45 5.02
C GLY A 172 9.23 -17.71 5.60
N ARG A 173 9.80 -16.78 4.83
CA ARG A 173 10.92 -15.91 5.25
C ARG A 173 10.49 -14.46 5.27
N LEU A 174 10.96 -13.74 6.30
CA LEU A 174 10.74 -12.31 6.41
C LEU A 174 11.57 -11.55 5.35
N ALA A 175 10.90 -10.91 4.40
CA ALA A 175 11.55 -10.05 3.40
C ALA A 175 10.83 -8.69 3.29
N ILE A 176 11.62 -7.63 3.11
CA ILE A 176 11.12 -6.26 2.96
C ILE A 176 11.75 -5.68 1.70
N ALA A 177 10.92 -5.22 0.77
CA ALA A 177 11.36 -4.48 -0.41
C ALA A 177 10.71 -3.08 -0.41
N ARG A 178 11.53 -2.04 -0.43
CA ARG A 178 11.04 -0.67 -0.58
C ARG A 178 10.68 -0.41 -2.04
N TRP A 179 9.64 0.38 -2.26
CA TRP A 179 9.24 0.81 -3.60
C TRP A 179 8.83 2.28 -3.58
N ARG A 180 8.83 2.91 -4.76
CA ARG A 180 8.40 4.30 -4.94
C ARG A 180 7.02 4.31 -5.59
N PRO A 181 5.95 4.65 -4.84
CA PRO A 181 4.61 4.74 -5.39
C PRO A 181 4.54 5.73 -6.56
N SER A 182 3.88 5.34 -7.64
CA SER A 182 3.60 6.24 -8.76
C SER A 182 2.55 7.29 -8.39
N ALA A 183 2.40 8.30 -9.24
CA ALA A 183 1.30 9.25 -9.12
C ALA A 183 -0.08 8.56 -9.14
N LYS A 184 -0.22 7.43 -9.87
CA LYS A 184 -1.44 6.62 -9.91
C LYS A 184 -1.69 5.98 -8.53
N ALA A 185 -0.73 5.27 -7.96
CA ALA A 185 -0.86 4.66 -6.64
C ALA A 185 -1.18 5.69 -5.54
N ILE A 186 -0.52 6.85 -5.57
CA ILE A 186 -0.80 7.96 -4.65
C ILE A 186 -2.26 8.41 -4.79
N ALA A 187 -2.73 8.67 -6.01
CA ALA A 187 -4.12 9.09 -6.26
C ALA A 187 -5.15 8.03 -5.83
N LEU A 188 -4.85 6.74 -5.99
CA LEU A 188 -5.71 5.65 -5.52
C LEU A 188 -5.75 5.57 -3.99
N ALA A 189 -4.62 5.78 -3.31
CA ALA A 189 -4.57 5.85 -1.85
C ALA A 189 -5.35 7.07 -1.31
N GLU A 190 -5.27 8.22 -2.00
CA GLU A 190 -6.11 9.38 -1.70
C GLU A 190 -7.62 9.06 -1.81
N GLN A 191 -8.01 8.32 -2.85
CA GLN A 191 -9.38 7.86 -3.04
C GLN A 191 -9.83 6.85 -1.98
N ILE A 192 -8.93 5.99 -1.49
CA ILE A 192 -9.21 5.10 -0.36
C ILE A 192 -9.51 5.88 0.93
N HIS A 193 -8.78 6.96 1.20
CA HIS A 193 -9.04 7.81 2.37
C HIS A 193 -10.32 8.64 2.24
N ASN A 194 -10.75 8.92 1.01
CA ASN A 194 -11.89 9.78 0.70
C ASN A 194 -12.82 9.09 -0.31
N PRO A 195 -13.40 7.93 0.06
CA PRO A 195 -14.28 7.21 -0.86
C PRO A 195 -15.56 8.02 -1.08
N PRO A 196 -16.15 8.00 -2.28
CA PRO A 196 -17.47 8.56 -2.51
C PRO A 196 -18.53 7.91 -1.57
N PRO A 197 -19.67 8.57 -1.34
CA PRO A 197 -20.70 8.12 -0.40
C PRO A 197 -21.53 6.95 -0.95
N TYR A 198 -20.87 5.85 -1.32
CA TYR A 198 -21.50 4.63 -1.78
C TYR A 198 -22.16 3.86 -0.63
N ALA A 199 -23.24 3.15 -0.93
CA ALA A 199 -23.81 2.15 -0.04
C ALA A 199 -22.76 1.06 0.31
N PRO A 200 -22.85 0.38 1.48
CA PRO A 200 -21.77 -0.45 1.98
C PRO A 200 -21.23 -1.52 1.00
N PRO A 201 -22.05 -2.29 0.26
CA PRO A 201 -21.54 -3.27 -0.70
C PRO A 201 -20.75 -2.64 -1.85
N LEU A 202 -21.24 -1.52 -2.39
CA LEU A 202 -20.58 -0.78 -3.47
C LEU A 202 -19.30 -0.07 -2.97
N ARG A 203 -19.31 0.40 -1.72
CA ARG A 203 -18.11 0.94 -1.07
C ARG A 203 -17.02 -0.12 -0.95
N ASN A 204 -17.38 -1.36 -0.62
CA ASN A 204 -16.40 -2.44 -0.52
C ASN A 204 -15.78 -2.77 -1.88
N LEU A 205 -16.59 -2.90 -2.94
CA LEU A 205 -16.11 -3.10 -4.31
C LEU A 205 -15.24 -1.93 -4.80
N TYR A 206 -15.60 -0.70 -4.45
CA TYR A 206 -14.81 0.49 -4.74
C TYR A 206 -13.42 0.42 -4.11
N LEU A 207 -13.34 0.10 -2.81
CA LEU A 207 -12.06 -0.03 -2.11
C LEU A 207 -11.22 -1.18 -2.68
N GLU A 208 -11.85 -2.32 -2.94
CA GLU A 208 -11.22 -3.50 -3.52
C GLU A 208 -10.54 -3.18 -4.86
N SER A 209 -11.23 -2.51 -5.78
CA SER A 209 -10.65 -2.14 -7.09
C SER A 209 -9.40 -1.25 -6.97
N ARG A 210 -9.37 -0.33 -6.00
CA ARG A 210 -8.19 0.51 -5.73
C ARG A 210 -7.06 -0.25 -5.08
N ALA A 211 -7.40 -1.14 -4.15
CA ALA A 211 -6.42 -1.98 -3.49
C ALA A 211 -5.73 -2.92 -4.49
N ILE A 212 -6.49 -3.55 -5.40
CA ILE A 212 -5.96 -4.40 -6.46
C ILE A 212 -5.00 -3.61 -7.36
N ASP A 213 -5.39 -2.42 -7.82
CA ASP A 213 -4.51 -1.60 -8.66
C ASP A 213 -3.18 -1.23 -7.98
N ILE A 214 -3.22 -0.93 -6.68
CA ILE A 214 -2.02 -0.63 -5.88
C ILE A 214 -1.18 -1.90 -5.66
N LEU A 215 -1.81 -3.04 -5.38
CA LEU A 215 -1.15 -4.34 -5.27
C LEU A 215 -0.43 -4.70 -6.56
N THR A 216 -1.10 -4.56 -7.72
CA THR A 216 -0.49 -4.83 -9.03
C THR A 216 0.74 -3.98 -9.28
N GLU A 217 0.67 -2.67 -8.99
CA GLU A 217 1.81 -1.77 -9.14
C GLU A 217 2.97 -2.14 -8.20
N ALA A 218 2.67 -2.42 -6.94
CA ALA A 218 3.67 -2.77 -5.94
C ALA A 218 4.35 -4.12 -6.22
N LEU A 219 3.60 -5.09 -6.75
CA LEU A 219 4.10 -6.43 -7.05
C LEU A 219 4.90 -6.50 -8.35
N LEU A 220 4.71 -5.57 -9.28
CA LEU A 220 5.37 -5.60 -10.60
C LEU A 220 6.90 -5.70 -10.52
N PRO A 221 7.63 -4.97 -9.65
CA PRO A 221 9.07 -5.16 -9.48
C PRO A 221 9.44 -6.53 -8.90
N ALA A 222 8.54 -7.13 -8.11
CA ALA A 222 8.77 -8.42 -7.45
C ALA A 222 8.54 -9.62 -8.38
N THR A 223 7.84 -9.46 -9.52
CA THR A 223 7.62 -10.57 -10.48
C THR A 223 8.80 -10.80 -11.42
N GLY A 224 9.81 -9.91 -11.44
CA GLY A 224 10.93 -9.98 -12.38
C GLY A 224 10.53 -9.74 -13.85
N VAL A 225 9.25 -9.45 -14.13
CA VAL A 225 8.74 -9.15 -15.45
C VAL A 225 9.05 -7.68 -15.76
N ALA A 226 10.07 -7.44 -16.60
CA ALA A 226 10.26 -6.11 -17.16
C ALA A 226 8.96 -5.67 -17.86
N PRO A 227 8.47 -4.43 -17.65
CA PRO A 227 7.34 -3.93 -18.40
C PRO A 227 7.64 -4.13 -19.89
N ARG A 228 6.77 -4.84 -20.62
CA ARG A 228 6.84 -4.89 -22.09
C ARG A 228 6.61 -3.47 -22.59
N ALA A 229 7.70 -2.72 -22.70
CA ALA A 229 7.68 -1.35 -23.17
C ALA A 229 7.29 -1.38 -24.65
N ARG A 230 6.00 -1.18 -24.93
CA ARG A 230 5.52 -0.50 -26.14
C ARG A 230 6.05 -1.05 -27.49
N GLU A 231 6.30 -2.35 -27.61
CA GLU A 231 6.72 -2.98 -28.88
C GLU A 231 5.67 -2.92 -30.01
N ALA A 232 4.44 -2.48 -29.72
CA ALA A 232 3.42 -2.25 -30.73
C ALA A 232 3.51 -0.86 -31.41
N ALA A 233 4.23 0.12 -30.84
CA ALA A 233 4.25 1.48 -31.40
C ALA A 233 5.39 1.73 -32.41
N ALA A 234 6.33 0.79 -32.56
CA ALA A 234 7.42 0.89 -33.53
C ALA A 234 7.20 0.02 -34.79
N ALA A 235 6.24 -0.91 -34.76
CA ALA A 235 5.93 -1.77 -35.91
C ALA A 235 5.05 -1.10 -36.99
N GLU A 236 4.40 0.03 -36.68
CA GLU A 236 3.57 0.78 -37.65
C GLU A 236 4.33 1.85 -38.45
N GLY A 237 5.64 2.02 -38.22
CA GLY A 237 6.45 3.06 -38.89
C GLY A 237 7.34 2.60 -40.05
N SER A 238 7.40 1.30 -40.35
CA SER A 238 8.40 0.75 -41.30
C SER A 238 7.78 0.04 -42.52
N VAL A 239 6.72 0.61 -43.10
CA VAL A 239 6.28 0.26 -44.46
C VAL A 239 6.01 1.53 -45.27
N ALA A 240 7.06 2.31 -45.52
CA ALA A 240 7.04 3.35 -46.55
C ALA A 240 8.48 3.78 -46.91
N ASP A 241 9.27 2.88 -47.50
CA ASP A 241 10.21 3.27 -48.56
C ASP A 241 10.74 2.02 -49.28
N ALA A 242 10.04 1.61 -50.34
CA ALA A 242 10.62 0.76 -51.37
C ALA A 242 10.50 1.52 -52.68
N GLY A 243 11.41 2.48 -52.83
CA GLY A 243 11.65 3.24 -54.03
C GLY A 243 11.82 2.34 -55.26
N VAL A 244 11.04 2.66 -56.27
CA VAL A 244 11.12 2.21 -57.66
C VAL A 244 12.46 2.64 -58.27
N ALA A 245 13.28 1.70 -58.77
CA ALA A 245 14.18 1.93 -59.92
C ALA A 245 14.93 0.66 -60.35
N GLY A 246 14.89 0.33 -61.66
CA GLY A 246 15.99 -0.36 -62.34
C GLY A 246 15.65 -1.65 -63.10
N LEU A 247 14.96 -1.55 -64.24
CA LEU A 247 14.98 -2.57 -65.29
C LEU A 247 16.28 -2.47 -66.11
N PRO A 248 17.01 -3.57 -66.40
CA PRO A 248 18.09 -3.53 -67.37
C PRO A 248 17.55 -3.77 -68.79
N ARG A 249 17.96 -2.93 -69.74
CA ARG A 249 17.84 -3.19 -71.19
C ARG A 249 18.90 -4.20 -71.63
N PRO A 250 18.62 -5.07 -72.63
CA PRO A 250 19.68 -5.75 -73.37
C PRO A 250 20.14 -4.89 -74.56
N GLU A 251 21.45 -4.85 -74.78
CA GLU A 251 22.12 -4.44 -76.04
C GLU A 251 22.74 -5.70 -76.69
N PRO A 252 23.24 -5.62 -77.94
CA PRO A 252 22.72 -4.96 -79.14
C PRO A 252 22.25 -5.98 -80.20
#